data_AF-A0A2S4KS43-F1
#
_entry.id   AF-A0A2S4KS43-F1
#
_cell.length_a   1.000
_cell.length_b   1.000
_cell.length_c   1.000
_cell.angle_alpha   90.00
_cell.angle_beta   90.00
_cell.angle_gamma   90.00
#
_symmetry.space_group_name_H-M   'P 1'
#
loop_
_entity.id
_entity.type
_entity.pdbx_description
1 polymer ?
#
loop_
_entity_poly.entity_id
_entity_poly.type
_entity_poly.pdbx_seq_one_letter_code
_entity_poly.pdbx_strand_id
1 'polypeptide(L)'
;MSTRVTTINMKTLARATVCRGAVWMVRHDARYTSTISQTPKTAAVAMNDKIVLSRLPLKILLRSFIMTTLMSSQWLIRPSIAVLGAIHGTKSVLLNADKNRLLNSLLRWTVYDHFCAGTNHEEVRRSVAEFKKLGYQGIILAHAKEILLDPKDMARVKGTGEYSPACYDMVEQWKQCSIDTLRMLQPGDFLALKLTGAGPIAVNALQATAPIPEAVDRALMEICEEAKKQGAMLWFDAEQQALQPTVDAWVIEYMRRWNRDISLVYNTIQAYLKDSAANLDRHITLAAQEGWSLGIKLVRGAYIEHEIRTLIHDNKSDTDRSYDSLADKLISQNMPIELQTQSPGLQFPRAALMLATHNAESTMKACARHKARLVAGQPTCSLECAQVAGMADELSCQLIQNYEQCAAELSEGAAPKAFKYLNWGSVSECMGYLHRRAVENRGGVERTKHMANALGEELWRRFSARSWIGDWNILRFYRK
;
A
#
# COMPACT_ATOMS: atom_id res chain seq x y z
N MET A 1 51.37 -31.11 17.92
CA MET A 1 52.60 -30.98 17.12
C MET A 1 52.25 -30.42 15.75
N SER A 2 52.87 -29.29 15.42
CA SER A 2 53.06 -28.62 14.13
C SER A 2 51.87 -28.34 13.19
N THR A 3 51.54 -27.06 13.14
CA THR A 3 50.97 -26.24 12.06
C THR A 3 51.65 -26.44 10.70
N ARG A 4 50.89 -26.26 9.61
CA ARG A 4 51.33 -25.53 8.40
C ARG A 4 50.13 -24.99 7.60
N VAL A 5 50.16 -23.69 7.37
CA VAL A 5 49.34 -22.89 6.46
C VAL A 5 50.07 -22.83 5.12
N THR A 6 49.40 -22.98 3.98
CA THR A 6 49.71 -22.17 2.77
C THR A 6 48.57 -22.19 1.75
N THR A 7 48.12 -20.98 1.41
CA THR A 7 47.33 -20.53 0.26
C THR A 7 48.03 -20.83 -1.08
N ILE A 8 47.32 -20.90 -2.21
CA ILE A 8 47.69 -20.25 -3.51
C ILE A 8 46.55 -20.39 -4.54
N ASN A 9 46.57 -19.43 -5.46
CA ASN A 9 45.57 -18.86 -6.35
C ASN A 9 45.59 -19.44 -7.79
N MET A 10 44.46 -19.22 -8.49
CA MET A 10 44.18 -19.07 -9.92
C MET A 10 45.15 -19.53 -11.04
N LYS A 11 44.49 -20.02 -12.11
CA LYS A 11 44.66 -19.74 -13.56
C LYS A 11 45.31 -20.83 -14.46
N THR A 12 44.46 -21.29 -15.40
CA THR A 12 44.75 -21.68 -16.80
C THR A 12 45.45 -23.01 -17.07
N LEU A 13 44.80 -23.95 -17.78
CA LEU A 13 45.08 -24.23 -19.20
C LEU A 13 44.10 -25.25 -19.77
N ALA A 14 43.64 -24.97 -20.99
CA ALA A 14 42.90 -25.88 -21.85
C ALA A 14 43.86 -26.83 -22.60
N ARG A 15 43.43 -28.08 -22.82
CA ARG A 15 43.56 -28.91 -24.04
C ARG A 15 43.76 -30.39 -23.72
N ALA A 16 42.87 -31.22 -24.26
CA ALA A 16 43.01 -32.64 -24.66
C ALA A 16 41.60 -33.27 -24.61
N THR A 17 41.07 -34.09 -25.52
CA THR A 17 41.53 -34.67 -26.79
C THR A 17 40.28 -35.20 -27.47
N VAL A 18 40.26 -35.13 -28.80
CA VAL A 18 39.27 -35.74 -29.69
C VAL A 18 39.38 -37.27 -29.64
N CYS A 19 38.27 -37.96 -29.39
CA CYS A 19 38.09 -39.35 -29.83
C CYS A 19 36.78 -39.46 -30.61
N ARG A 20 36.91 -39.80 -31.90
CA ARG A 20 35.81 -40.16 -32.82
C ARG A 20 35.31 -41.57 -32.49
N GLY A 21 34.00 -41.72 -32.43
CA GLY A 21 33.29 -43.00 -32.53
C GLY A 21 31.94 -42.75 -33.20
N ALA A 22 31.74 -43.32 -34.38
CA ALA A 22 30.59 -43.13 -35.24
C ALA A 22 29.29 -43.66 -34.62
N VAL A 23 28.17 -42.95 -34.79
CA VAL A 23 26.83 -43.44 -34.49
C VAL A 23 25.93 -43.27 -35.70
N TRP A 24 25.26 -44.38 -36.02
CA TRP A 24 24.33 -44.61 -37.11
C TRP A 24 23.09 -43.72 -37.03
N MET A 25 22.68 -43.22 -38.20
CA MET A 25 21.47 -42.41 -38.38
C MET A 25 20.27 -43.33 -38.61
N VAL A 26 19.45 -43.52 -37.58
CA VAL A 26 18.11 -44.13 -37.70
C VAL A 26 17.09 -42.99 -37.65
N ARG A 27 16.43 -42.71 -38.79
CA ARG A 27 15.23 -41.88 -38.84
C ARG A 27 14.08 -42.67 -38.23
N HIS A 28 13.47 -42.13 -37.19
CA HIS A 28 12.11 -42.50 -36.76
C HIS A 28 11.25 -41.25 -36.81
N ASP A 29 10.36 -41.21 -37.81
CA ASP A 29 9.21 -40.30 -37.86
C ASP A 29 8.21 -40.72 -36.77
N ALA A 30 8.33 -40.13 -35.59
CA ALA A 30 7.30 -40.18 -34.57
C ALA A 30 6.54 -38.85 -34.58
N ARG A 31 5.35 -38.89 -35.21
CA ARG A 31 4.33 -37.83 -35.11
C ARG A 31 3.95 -37.66 -33.64
N TYR A 32 4.46 -36.62 -32.99
CA TYR A 32 3.94 -36.16 -31.71
C TYR A 32 2.63 -35.42 -31.95
N THR A 33 1.51 -36.12 -31.77
CA THR A 33 0.21 -35.49 -31.53
C THR A 33 0.27 -34.79 -30.18
N SER A 34 0.45 -33.46 -30.18
CA SER A 34 0.26 -32.64 -28.99
C SER A 34 -1.22 -32.67 -28.62
N THR A 35 -1.57 -33.48 -27.64
CA THR A 35 -2.86 -33.34 -26.97
C THR A 35 -2.78 -32.07 -26.14
N ILE A 36 -3.20 -30.95 -26.74
CA ILE A 36 -3.51 -29.71 -26.03
C ILE A 36 -4.62 -30.07 -25.03
N SER A 37 -4.24 -30.41 -23.81
CA SER A 37 -5.16 -30.38 -22.69
C SER A 37 -5.55 -28.91 -22.54
N GLN A 38 -6.76 -28.59 -22.98
CA GLN A 38 -7.36 -27.29 -22.76
C GLN A 38 -7.41 -27.09 -21.25
N THR A 39 -6.48 -26.28 -20.73
CA THR A 39 -6.63 -25.67 -19.41
C THR A 39 -8.03 -25.07 -19.37
N PRO A 40 -8.88 -25.42 -18.38
CA PRO A 40 -10.16 -24.78 -18.26
C PRO A 40 -9.88 -23.28 -18.16
N LYS A 41 -10.47 -22.50 -19.06
CA LYS A 41 -10.59 -21.05 -18.86
C LYS A 41 -11.14 -20.90 -17.45
N THR A 42 -10.32 -20.44 -16.52
CA THR A 42 -10.81 -19.97 -15.22
C THR A 42 -11.89 -18.97 -15.55
N ALA A 43 -13.15 -19.37 -15.35
CA ALA A 43 -14.27 -18.47 -15.45
C ALA A 43 -13.97 -17.36 -14.44
N ALA A 44 -13.57 -16.20 -14.95
CA ALA A 44 -13.61 -14.98 -14.15
C ALA A 44 -15.03 -14.93 -13.63
N VAL A 45 -15.21 -15.06 -12.31
CA VAL A 45 -16.50 -14.85 -11.67
C VAL A 45 -16.92 -13.45 -12.10
N ALA A 46 -17.87 -13.36 -13.02
CA ALA A 46 -18.35 -12.09 -13.53
C ALA A 46 -18.87 -11.30 -12.32
N MET A 47 -18.17 -10.21 -12.01
CA MET A 47 -18.52 -9.35 -10.89
C MET A 47 -19.91 -8.77 -11.13
N ASN A 48 -20.82 -8.93 -10.18
CA ASN A 48 -22.10 -8.22 -10.24
C ASN A 48 -21.96 -6.86 -9.53
N ASP A 49 -21.23 -5.95 -10.16
CA ASP A 49 -20.89 -4.62 -9.64
C ASP A 49 -22.14 -3.84 -9.17
N LYS A 50 -23.29 -4.14 -9.78
CA LYS A 50 -24.61 -3.55 -9.49
C LYS A 50 -25.05 -3.78 -8.05
N ILE A 51 -24.78 -4.96 -7.47
CA ILE A 51 -25.14 -5.25 -6.07
C ILE A 51 -24.15 -4.58 -5.12
N VAL A 52 -22.87 -4.58 -5.49
CA VAL A 52 -21.76 -4.14 -4.65
C VAL A 52 -21.80 -2.63 -4.40
N LEU A 53 -22.16 -1.81 -5.38
CA LEU A 53 -22.23 -0.35 -5.25
C LEU A 53 -23.50 0.16 -4.56
N SER A 54 -24.52 -0.70 -4.37
CA SER A 54 -25.80 -0.32 -3.77
C SER A 54 -25.68 0.17 -2.31
N ARG A 55 -24.63 -0.25 -1.59
CA ARG A 55 -24.32 0.20 -0.22
C ARG A 55 -23.86 1.65 -0.11
N LEU A 56 -23.39 2.27 -1.20
CA LEU A 56 -22.93 3.66 -1.15
C LEU A 56 -24.12 4.63 -0.99
N PRO A 57 -24.09 5.56 -0.02
CA PRO A 57 -25.06 6.65 0.06
C PRO A 57 -25.09 7.46 -1.24
N LEU A 58 -26.28 7.97 -1.64
CA LEU A 58 -26.45 8.68 -2.91
C LEU A 58 -25.47 9.87 -3.08
N LYS A 59 -25.20 10.60 -2.00
CA LYS A 59 -24.23 11.71 -1.99
C LYS A 59 -22.81 11.25 -2.35
N ILE A 60 -22.36 10.13 -1.76
CA ILE A 60 -21.03 9.57 -2.02
C ILE A 60 -20.98 9.02 -3.45
N LEU A 61 -22.00 8.27 -3.86
CA LEU A 61 -22.10 7.71 -5.20
C LEU A 61 -22.04 8.80 -6.28
N LEU A 62 -22.81 9.89 -6.12
CA LEU A 62 -22.80 11.02 -7.04
C LEU A 62 -21.42 11.71 -7.09
N ARG A 63 -20.81 11.95 -5.93
CA ARG A 63 -19.48 12.55 -5.84
C ARG A 63 -18.44 11.67 -6.53
N SER A 64 -18.41 10.37 -6.22
CA SER A 64 -17.51 9.40 -6.86
C SER A 64 -17.72 9.36 -8.37
N PHE A 65 -18.96 9.37 -8.85
CA PHE A 65 -19.25 9.39 -10.29
C PHE A 65 -18.68 10.62 -10.99
N ILE A 66 -18.94 11.82 -10.45
CA ILE A 66 -18.45 13.07 -11.05
C ILE A 66 -16.92 13.08 -11.03
N MET A 67 -16.29 12.80 -9.88
CA MET A 67 -14.83 12.85 -9.77
C MET A 67 -14.16 11.80 -10.66
N THR A 68 -14.65 10.56 -10.66
CA THR A 68 -14.12 9.50 -11.52
C THR A 68 -14.28 9.85 -13.00
N THR A 69 -15.41 10.46 -13.39
CA THR A 69 -15.63 10.93 -14.77
C THR A 69 -14.63 12.03 -15.15
N LEU A 70 -14.42 13.01 -14.29
CA LEU A 70 -13.42 14.07 -14.53
C LEU A 70 -12.00 13.49 -14.67
N MET A 71 -11.65 12.52 -13.83
CA MET A 71 -10.32 11.89 -13.80
C MET A 71 -10.07 10.94 -14.98
N SER A 72 -11.12 10.33 -15.52
CA SER A 72 -11.06 9.50 -16.73
C SER A 72 -10.99 10.31 -18.03
N SER A 73 -11.29 11.62 -17.97
CA SER A 73 -11.17 12.52 -19.11
C SER A 73 -9.72 12.92 -19.35
N GLN A 74 -9.12 12.42 -20.44
CA GLN A 74 -7.75 12.76 -20.83
C GLN A 74 -7.55 14.25 -21.10
N TRP A 75 -8.63 14.96 -21.47
CA TRP A 75 -8.60 16.40 -21.74
C TRP A 75 -8.56 17.23 -20.45
N LEU A 76 -9.19 16.76 -19.37
CA LEU A 76 -9.26 17.48 -18.10
C LEU A 76 -8.12 17.10 -17.14
N ILE A 77 -7.62 15.86 -17.20
CA ILE A 77 -6.60 15.39 -16.23
C ILE A 77 -5.24 16.09 -16.41
N ARG A 78 -4.81 16.37 -17.64
CA ARG A 78 -3.52 17.05 -17.88
C ARG A 78 -3.48 18.49 -17.37
N PRO A 79 -4.44 19.38 -17.73
CA PRO A 79 -4.46 20.73 -17.19
C PRO A 79 -4.69 20.76 -15.68
N SER A 80 -5.50 19.85 -15.12
CA SER A 80 -5.70 19.79 -13.67
C SER A 80 -4.42 19.38 -12.91
N ILE A 81 -3.64 18.42 -13.40
CA ILE A 81 -2.32 18.10 -12.83
C ILE A 81 -1.40 19.32 -12.87
N ALA A 82 -1.35 20.05 -13.99
CA ALA A 82 -0.52 21.24 -14.12
C ALA A 82 -0.95 22.35 -13.12
N VAL A 83 -2.25 22.56 -12.95
CA VAL A 83 -2.78 23.51 -11.96
C VAL A 83 -2.44 23.07 -10.53
N LEU A 84 -2.61 21.80 -10.18
CA LEU A 84 -2.26 21.26 -8.86
C LEU A 84 -0.76 21.40 -8.59
N GLY A 85 0.08 21.12 -9.59
CA GLY A 85 1.54 21.29 -9.50
C GLY A 85 1.94 22.76 -9.30
N ALA A 86 1.29 23.69 -10.01
CA ALA A 86 1.52 25.13 -9.85
C ALA A 86 1.11 25.61 -8.45
N ILE A 87 -0.05 25.19 -7.95
CA ILE A 87 -0.52 25.52 -6.59
C ILE A 87 0.46 24.97 -5.54
N HIS A 88 0.92 23.73 -5.70
CA HIS A 88 1.87 23.11 -4.78
C HIS A 88 3.24 23.80 -4.77
N GLY A 89 3.75 24.20 -5.94
CA GLY A 89 5.10 24.75 -6.10
C GLY A 89 5.24 26.25 -5.80
N THR A 90 4.15 27.00 -5.60
CA THR A 90 4.23 28.47 -5.49
C THR A 90 4.27 28.93 -4.02
N LYS A 91 5.22 29.83 -3.70
CA LYS A 91 5.28 30.54 -2.39
C LYS A 91 4.30 31.74 -2.28
N SER A 92 3.40 31.92 -3.26
CA SER A 92 2.50 33.09 -3.37
C SER A 92 1.31 32.96 -2.43
N VAL A 93 0.93 34.08 -1.78
CA VAL A 93 -0.22 34.15 -0.87
C VAL A 93 -1.55 33.90 -1.59
N LEU A 94 -1.68 34.33 -2.85
CA LEU A 94 -2.91 34.18 -3.65
C LEU A 94 -3.18 32.73 -4.06
N LEU A 95 -2.12 31.95 -4.27
CA LEU A 95 -2.19 30.53 -4.62
C LEU A 95 -2.06 29.61 -3.40
N ASN A 96 -1.91 30.18 -2.20
CA ASN A 96 -1.90 29.39 -0.97
C ASN A 96 -3.35 29.04 -0.60
N ALA A 97 -3.65 27.74 -0.61
CA ALA A 97 -5.00 27.23 -0.38
C ALA A 97 -5.54 27.54 1.02
N ASP A 98 -4.69 27.72 2.03
CA ASP A 98 -5.14 28.05 3.39
C ASP A 98 -5.37 29.55 3.60
N LYS A 99 -4.71 30.41 2.80
CA LYS A 99 -4.87 31.87 2.87
C LYS A 99 -5.99 32.39 1.97
N ASN A 100 -6.25 31.72 0.84
CA ASN A 100 -7.29 32.10 -0.12
C ASN A 100 -8.57 31.28 0.09
N ARG A 101 -9.60 31.86 0.72
CA ARG A 101 -10.88 31.18 1.04
C ARG A 101 -11.64 30.67 -0.19
N LEU A 102 -11.59 31.40 -1.31
CA LEU A 102 -12.27 30.98 -2.54
C LEU A 102 -11.58 29.77 -3.17
N LEU A 103 -10.24 29.83 -3.24
CA LEU A 103 -9.44 28.70 -3.71
C LEU A 103 -9.61 27.49 -2.79
N ASN A 104 -9.59 27.70 -1.46
CA ASN A 104 -9.85 26.65 -0.48
C ASN A 104 -11.18 25.97 -0.75
N SER A 105 -12.27 26.74 -0.83
CA SER A 105 -13.61 26.20 -1.05
C SER A 105 -13.71 25.42 -2.36
N LEU A 106 -13.07 25.91 -3.43
CA LEU A 106 -13.03 25.22 -4.71
C LEU A 106 -12.26 23.89 -4.63
N LEU A 107 -11.08 23.90 -4.00
CA LEU A 107 -10.25 22.70 -3.83
C LEU A 107 -10.93 21.66 -2.93
N ARG A 108 -11.59 22.08 -1.86
CA ARG A 108 -12.41 21.23 -0.98
C ARG A 108 -13.57 20.58 -1.71
N TRP A 109 -14.33 21.41 -2.44
CA TRP A 109 -15.48 20.94 -3.21
C TRP A 109 -15.09 19.95 -4.30
N THR A 110 -13.96 20.19 -4.98
CA THR A 110 -13.46 19.31 -6.04
C THR A 110 -12.70 18.10 -5.47
N VAL A 111 -11.42 18.28 -5.17
CA VAL A 111 -10.46 17.19 -5.00
C VAL A 111 -10.22 16.82 -3.53
N TYR A 112 -10.15 17.79 -2.62
CA TYR A 112 -9.64 17.53 -1.27
C TYR A 112 -10.56 16.62 -0.45
N ASP A 113 -11.86 16.96 -0.32
CA ASP A 113 -12.80 16.16 0.49
C ASP A 113 -13.14 14.79 -0.16
N HIS A 114 -12.59 14.50 -1.36
CA HIS A 114 -12.69 13.20 -2.02
C HIS A 114 -11.58 12.23 -1.60
N PHE A 115 -10.39 12.76 -1.27
CA PHE A 115 -9.19 11.97 -0.96
C PHE A 115 -8.68 12.13 0.47
N CYS A 116 -9.14 13.16 1.20
CA CYS A 116 -8.67 13.51 2.54
C CYS A 116 -9.82 13.42 3.57
N ALA A 117 -9.48 13.07 4.82
CA ALA A 117 -10.42 12.93 5.93
C ALA A 117 -10.80 14.26 6.59
N GLY A 118 -10.06 15.34 6.34
CA GLY A 118 -10.37 16.65 6.90
C GLY A 118 -9.15 17.41 7.40
N THR A 119 -9.41 18.66 7.77
CA THR A 119 -8.39 19.65 8.16
C THR A 119 -8.14 19.72 9.67
N ASN A 120 -9.01 19.09 10.46
CA ASN A 120 -8.97 19.13 11.92
C ASN A 120 -9.52 17.83 12.52
N HIS A 121 -9.31 17.66 13.82
CA HIS A 121 -9.67 16.45 14.55
C HIS A 121 -11.16 16.07 14.45
N GLU A 122 -12.06 17.05 14.45
CA GLU A 122 -13.51 16.79 14.39
C GLU A 122 -13.95 16.31 13.01
N GLU A 123 -13.44 16.94 11.94
CA GLU A 123 -13.67 16.50 10.56
C GLU A 123 -13.14 15.07 10.36
N VAL A 124 -11.92 14.80 10.82
CA VAL A 124 -11.29 13.48 10.68
C VAL A 124 -12.10 12.40 11.40
N ARG A 125 -12.51 12.63 12.66
CA ARG A 125 -13.34 11.68 13.41
C ARG A 125 -14.68 11.43 12.72
N ARG A 126 -15.30 12.45 12.14
CA ARG A 126 -16.54 12.30 11.36
C ARG A 126 -16.31 11.42 10.14
N SER A 127 -15.26 11.67 9.36
CA SER A 127 -14.94 10.85 8.19
C SER A 127 -14.61 9.40 8.57
N VAL A 128 -13.84 9.18 9.63
CA VAL A 128 -13.57 7.84 10.17
C VAL A 128 -14.88 7.12 10.50
N ALA A 129 -15.79 7.77 11.22
CA ALA A 129 -17.09 7.20 11.57
C ALA A 129 -17.96 6.90 10.34
N GLU A 130 -17.94 7.76 9.31
CA GLU A 130 -18.65 7.53 8.05
C GLU A 130 -18.14 6.28 7.33
N PHE A 131 -16.82 6.08 7.22
CA PHE A 131 -16.26 4.86 6.63
C PHE A 131 -16.59 3.63 7.47
N LYS A 132 -16.46 3.68 8.80
CA LYS A 132 -16.84 2.54 9.66
C LYS A 132 -18.32 2.17 9.47
N LYS A 133 -19.21 3.16 9.34
CA LYS A 133 -20.64 2.94 9.06
C LYS A 133 -20.91 2.27 7.70
N LEU A 134 -20.02 2.45 6.71
CA LEU A 134 -20.08 1.74 5.43
C LEU A 134 -19.67 0.27 5.52
N GLY A 135 -19.09 -0.16 6.65
CA GLY A 135 -18.68 -1.54 6.88
C GLY A 135 -17.19 -1.80 6.71
N TYR A 136 -16.33 -0.76 6.64
CA TYR A 136 -14.87 -0.98 6.69
C TYR A 136 -14.44 -1.41 8.11
N GLN A 137 -13.58 -2.43 8.19
CA GLN A 137 -13.11 -2.96 9.47
C GLN A 137 -12.09 -2.02 10.12
N GLY A 138 -11.33 -1.26 9.31
CA GLY A 138 -10.31 -0.37 9.81
C GLY A 138 -10.02 0.83 8.92
N ILE A 139 -9.41 1.83 9.53
CA ILE A 139 -8.90 3.02 8.86
C ILE A 139 -7.40 3.09 9.00
N ILE A 140 -6.74 3.65 8.00
CA ILE A 140 -5.37 4.12 8.12
C ILE A 140 -5.36 5.63 7.99
N LEU A 141 -4.82 6.33 8.98
CA LEU A 141 -4.60 7.77 8.91
C LEU A 141 -3.13 8.09 8.67
N ALA A 142 -2.91 9.09 7.83
CA ALA A 142 -1.61 9.69 7.58
C ALA A 142 -1.75 11.21 7.71
N HIS A 143 -0.83 11.84 8.42
CA HIS A 143 -0.77 13.29 8.42
C HIS A 143 -0.01 13.76 7.17
N ALA A 144 -0.62 14.64 6.38
CA ALA A 144 -0.13 14.99 5.06
C ALA A 144 1.05 15.98 5.07
N LYS A 145 1.33 16.61 6.22
CA LYS A 145 2.42 17.59 6.35
C LYS A 145 3.78 16.92 6.08
N GLU A 146 4.25 17.11 4.86
CA GLU A 146 5.61 16.79 4.47
C GLU A 146 6.50 17.98 4.84
N ILE A 147 7.54 17.72 5.62
CA ILE A 147 8.54 18.74 5.91
C ILE A 147 9.37 18.96 4.64
N LEU A 148 9.02 19.98 3.87
CA LEU A 148 9.83 20.44 2.74
C LEU A 148 11.06 21.15 3.28
N LEU A 149 12.20 20.48 3.21
CA LEU A 149 13.50 21.07 3.53
C LEU A 149 13.91 22.01 2.40
N ASP A 150 14.15 23.28 2.71
CA ASP A 150 14.78 24.18 1.75
C ASP A 150 16.22 23.67 1.51
N PRO A 151 16.72 23.60 0.26
CA PRO A 151 18.05 23.04 -0.05
C PRO A 151 19.20 23.69 0.71
N LYS A 152 19.00 24.92 1.18
CA LYS A 152 19.96 25.68 2.00
C LYS A 152 20.11 25.11 3.42
N ASP A 153 19.04 24.53 3.97
CA ASP A 153 19.05 23.91 5.30
C ASP A 153 19.64 22.50 5.25
N MET A 154 19.54 21.81 4.11
CA MET A 154 20.25 20.55 3.83
C MET A 154 21.77 20.76 3.72
N ALA A 155 22.21 21.88 3.14
CA ALA A 155 23.63 22.16 2.91
C ALA A 155 24.42 22.51 4.18
N ARG A 156 23.75 22.94 5.26
CA ARG A 156 24.40 23.36 6.52
C ARG A 156 24.85 22.21 7.43
N VAL A 157 24.56 20.95 7.09
CA VAL A 157 24.82 19.79 7.98
C VAL A 157 26.03 18.96 7.55
N LYS A 158 26.83 19.45 6.59
CA LYS A 158 28.15 18.87 6.27
C LYS A 158 29.24 19.60 7.05
N GLY A 159 29.47 19.26 8.32
CA GLY A 159 30.71 19.67 8.97
C GLY A 159 30.85 19.55 10.48
N THR A 160 29.78 19.60 11.26
CA THR A 160 29.86 19.55 12.72
C THR A 160 28.73 18.66 13.21
N GLY A 161 29.03 17.61 13.98
CA GLY A 161 28.07 16.59 14.44
C GLY A 161 26.92 17.09 15.34
N GLU A 162 26.66 18.40 15.39
CA GLU A 162 25.57 19.02 16.13
C GLU A 162 24.57 19.67 15.18
N TYR A 163 23.31 19.22 15.26
CA TYR A 163 22.17 19.81 14.57
C TYR A 163 21.69 21.07 15.30
N SER A 164 21.12 22.03 14.58
CA SER A 164 20.53 23.22 15.20
C SER A 164 19.33 22.85 16.09
N PRO A 165 18.98 23.66 17.12
CA PRO A 165 17.79 23.43 17.94
C PRO A 165 16.51 23.24 17.11
N ALA A 166 16.37 24.00 16.01
CA ALA A 166 15.26 23.87 15.09
C ALA A 166 15.12 22.47 14.48
N CYS A 167 16.21 21.73 14.26
CA CYS A 167 16.14 20.36 13.76
C CYS A 167 15.57 19.40 14.81
N TYR A 168 15.87 19.61 16.08
CA TYR A 168 15.28 18.84 17.18
C TYR A 168 13.81 19.19 17.38
N ASP A 169 13.44 20.46 17.25
CA ASP A 169 12.04 20.90 17.27
C ASP A 169 11.21 20.23 16.16
N MET A 170 11.82 19.93 15.01
CA MET A 170 11.15 19.21 13.92
C MET A 170 10.87 17.74 14.27
N VAL A 171 11.80 17.06 14.95
CA VAL A 171 11.57 15.71 15.46
C VAL A 171 10.44 15.71 16.48
N GLU A 172 10.43 16.69 17.39
CA GLU A 172 9.39 16.82 18.42
C GLU A 172 8.02 17.14 17.80
N GLN A 173 7.96 18.04 16.81
CA GLN A 173 6.73 18.32 16.07
C GLN A 173 6.21 17.09 15.33
N TRP A 174 7.09 16.33 14.67
CA TRP A 174 6.74 15.10 13.99
C TRP A 174 6.17 14.05 14.97
N LYS A 175 6.79 13.91 16.14
CA LYS A 175 6.29 13.07 17.24
C LYS A 175 4.91 13.50 17.70
N GLN A 176 4.74 14.79 18.01
CA GLN A 176 3.49 15.34 18.52
C GLN A 176 2.35 15.17 17.50
N CYS A 177 2.59 15.45 16.22
CA CYS A 177 1.62 15.21 15.15
C CYS A 177 1.25 13.72 15.03
N SER A 178 2.20 12.81 15.22
CA SER A 178 1.97 11.37 15.18
C SER A 178 1.08 10.93 16.35
N ILE A 179 1.37 11.39 17.57
CA ILE A 179 0.57 11.14 18.77
C ILE A 179 -0.84 11.73 18.63
N ASP A 180 -0.97 12.95 18.12
CA ASP A 180 -2.28 13.58 17.89
C ASP A 180 -3.09 12.81 16.84
N THR A 181 -2.42 12.28 15.81
CA THR A 181 -3.07 11.39 14.84
C THR A 181 -3.54 10.10 15.48
N LEU A 182 -2.73 9.48 16.36
CA LEU A 182 -3.16 8.29 17.11
C LEU A 182 -4.46 8.57 17.87
N ARG A 183 -4.57 9.70 18.57
CA ARG A 183 -5.79 10.10 19.33
C ARG A 183 -7.07 10.27 18.48
N MET A 184 -6.97 10.18 17.16
CA MET A 184 -8.11 10.17 16.24
C MET A 184 -8.49 8.77 15.75
N LEU A 185 -7.62 7.78 15.97
CA LEU A 185 -7.82 6.39 15.59
C LEU A 185 -8.63 5.61 16.62
N GLN A 186 -9.18 4.49 16.18
CA GLN A 186 -9.82 3.49 17.03
C GLN A 186 -8.93 2.24 17.15
N PRO A 187 -9.17 1.37 18.16
CA PRO A 187 -8.48 0.09 18.24
C PRO A 187 -8.61 -0.72 16.94
N GLY A 188 -7.50 -1.25 16.45
CA GLY A 188 -7.40 -1.98 15.19
C GLY A 188 -7.18 -1.11 13.94
N ASP A 189 -7.14 0.22 14.07
CA ASP A 189 -6.75 1.12 13.00
C ASP A 189 -5.22 1.28 12.92
N PHE A 190 -4.74 1.96 11.86
CA PHE A 190 -3.31 2.17 11.61
C PHE A 190 -2.94 3.65 11.53
N LEU A 191 -1.75 3.98 12.02
CA LEU A 191 -1.04 5.21 11.72
C LEU A 191 0.05 4.98 10.67
N ALA A 192 0.04 5.79 9.61
CA ALA A 192 1.12 5.91 8.63
C ALA A 192 2.21 6.87 9.06
N LEU A 193 3.45 6.40 9.04
CA LEU A 193 4.63 7.17 9.38
C LEU A 193 5.61 7.19 8.20
N LYS A 194 6.19 8.36 7.93
CA LYS A 194 7.37 8.52 7.09
C LYS A 194 8.53 8.95 7.96
N LEU A 195 9.65 8.24 7.90
CA LEU A 195 10.81 8.52 8.76
C LEU A 195 11.50 9.83 8.35
N THR A 196 11.55 10.14 7.06
CA THR A 196 12.00 11.47 6.60
C THR A 196 11.14 12.62 7.12
N GLY A 197 9.91 12.35 7.56
CA GLY A 197 9.04 13.32 8.24
C GLY A 197 9.62 13.84 9.56
N ALA A 198 10.57 13.13 10.19
CA ALA A 198 11.28 13.59 11.37
C ALA A 198 12.37 14.64 11.06
N GLY A 199 12.52 15.06 9.80
CA GLY A 199 13.39 16.16 9.39
C GLY A 199 14.85 15.76 9.14
N PRO A 200 15.78 16.74 9.11
CA PRO A 200 17.16 16.55 8.64
C PRO A 200 17.94 15.49 9.42
N ILE A 201 17.68 15.36 10.72
CA ILE A 201 18.34 14.37 11.59
C ILE A 201 18.09 12.96 11.05
N ALA A 202 16.83 12.63 10.75
CA ALA A 202 16.47 11.34 10.19
C ALA A 202 16.97 11.21 8.74
N VAL A 203 16.73 12.21 7.89
CA VAL A 203 17.12 12.17 6.47
C VAL A 203 18.62 11.91 6.30
N ASN A 204 19.46 12.65 7.02
CA ASN A 204 20.92 12.51 6.92
C ASN A 204 21.39 11.15 7.42
N ALA A 205 20.83 10.65 8.52
CA ALA A 205 21.17 9.34 9.06
C ALA A 205 20.72 8.20 8.12
N LEU A 206 19.54 8.32 7.51
CA LEU A 206 19.04 7.37 6.50
C LEU A 206 19.98 7.32 5.28
N GLN A 207 20.40 8.49 4.78
CA GLN A 207 21.34 8.62 3.65
C GLN A 207 22.73 8.07 3.98
N ALA A 208 23.20 8.24 5.22
CA ALA A 208 24.50 7.78 5.68
C ALA A 208 24.52 6.28 6.08
N THR A 209 23.38 5.58 5.99
CA THR A 209 23.23 4.22 6.51
C THR A 209 23.63 4.11 7.98
N ALA A 210 23.31 5.15 8.74
CA ALA A 210 23.65 5.24 10.16
C ALA A 210 22.59 4.55 11.05
N PRO A 211 22.95 4.19 12.29
CA PRO A 211 21.96 3.82 13.32
C PRO A 211 20.94 4.93 13.57
N ILE A 212 19.83 4.57 14.22
CA ILE A 212 18.76 5.50 14.59
C ILE A 212 19.33 6.59 15.51
N PRO A 213 19.25 7.88 15.14
CA PRO A 213 19.66 8.96 16.03
C PRO A 213 18.85 8.97 17.32
N GLU A 214 19.46 9.26 18.46
CA GLU A 214 18.82 9.17 19.78
C GLU A 214 17.50 9.97 19.88
N ALA A 215 17.46 11.19 19.32
CA ALA A 215 16.26 12.00 19.32
C ALA A 215 15.10 11.35 18.54
N VAL A 216 15.42 10.71 17.41
CA VAL A 216 14.43 10.00 16.57
C VAL A 216 14.01 8.70 17.24
N ASP A 217 14.94 7.97 17.85
CA ASP A 217 14.66 6.73 18.59
C ASP A 217 13.73 7.02 19.78
N ARG A 218 13.99 8.09 20.56
CA ARG A 218 13.12 8.50 21.66
C ARG A 218 11.70 8.83 21.19
N ALA A 219 11.59 9.61 20.12
CA ALA A 219 10.30 9.94 19.52
C ALA A 219 9.54 8.69 19.04
N LEU A 220 10.22 7.78 18.35
CA LEU A 220 9.63 6.52 17.87
C LEU A 220 9.18 5.62 19.02
N MET A 221 9.95 5.52 20.12
CA MET A 221 9.55 4.78 21.32
C MET A 221 8.24 5.33 21.90
N GLU A 222 8.14 6.64 22.10
CA GLU A 222 6.91 7.28 22.61
C GLU A 222 5.71 7.04 21.67
N ILE A 223 5.91 7.11 20.35
CA ILE A 223 4.86 6.81 19.36
C ILE A 223 4.43 5.34 19.47
N CYS A 224 5.36 4.39 19.61
CA CYS A 224 5.05 2.97 19.73
C CYS A 224 4.31 2.65 21.04
N GLU A 225 4.72 3.27 22.15
CA GLU A 225 4.03 3.15 23.42
C GLU A 225 2.59 3.64 23.32
N GLU A 226 2.37 4.81 22.71
CA GLU A 226 1.05 5.38 22.54
C GLU A 226 0.18 4.53 21.61
N ALA A 227 0.73 4.05 20.50
CA ALA A 227 0.02 3.16 19.58
C ALA A 227 -0.45 1.88 20.27
N LYS A 228 0.45 1.26 21.06
CA LYS A 228 0.13 0.08 21.86
C LYS A 228 -0.96 0.35 22.90
N LYS A 229 -0.90 1.47 23.62
CA LYS A 229 -1.92 1.86 24.61
C LYS A 229 -3.30 2.04 23.97
N GLN A 230 -3.36 2.59 22.76
CA GLN A 230 -4.61 2.81 22.03
C GLN A 230 -5.10 1.57 21.25
N GLY A 231 -4.29 0.51 21.18
CA GLY A 231 -4.59 -0.67 20.35
C GLY A 231 -4.54 -0.37 18.84
N ALA A 232 -3.80 0.65 18.43
CA ALA A 232 -3.55 0.98 17.04
C ALA A 232 -2.23 0.35 16.57
N MET A 233 -2.12 0.11 15.26
CA MET A 233 -0.90 -0.39 14.64
C MET A 233 -0.16 0.73 13.91
N LEU A 234 1.14 0.52 13.70
CA LEU A 234 2.02 1.43 12.99
C LEU A 234 2.52 0.74 11.73
N TRP A 235 2.49 1.47 10.62
CA TRP A 235 3.22 1.06 9.42
C TRP A 235 4.15 2.19 8.96
N PHE A 236 5.35 1.82 8.57
CA PHE A 236 6.35 2.75 8.07
C PHE A 236 6.30 2.74 6.55
N ASP A 237 5.93 3.87 5.96
CA ASP A 237 5.85 4.04 4.52
C ASP A 237 7.23 3.83 3.89
N ALA A 238 7.23 3.15 2.75
CA ALA A 238 8.42 3.08 1.92
C ALA A 238 8.76 4.46 1.34
N GLU A 239 10.06 4.67 1.17
CA GLU A 239 10.67 5.89 0.69
C GLU A 239 11.44 5.61 -0.61
N GLN A 240 12.28 6.53 -1.06
CA GLN A 240 13.06 6.34 -2.28
C GLN A 240 14.10 5.23 -2.09
N GLN A 241 14.44 4.52 -3.17
CA GLN A 241 15.48 3.48 -3.25
C GLN A 241 16.77 3.81 -2.45
N ALA A 242 17.23 5.07 -2.49
CA ALA A 242 18.44 5.49 -1.82
C ALA A 242 18.36 5.45 -0.28
N LEU A 243 17.15 5.53 0.29
CA LEU A 243 16.91 5.53 1.74
C LEU A 243 16.38 4.19 2.24
N GLN A 244 15.70 3.43 1.36
CA GLN A 244 14.93 2.25 1.73
C GLN A 244 15.72 1.18 2.51
N PRO A 245 16.99 0.86 2.20
CA PRO A 245 17.74 -0.13 2.99
C PRO A 245 17.89 0.26 4.46
N THR A 246 18.13 1.54 4.74
CA THR A 246 18.26 2.05 6.11
C THR A 246 16.91 2.14 6.80
N VAL A 247 15.85 2.54 6.07
CA VAL A 247 14.46 2.49 6.55
C VAL A 247 14.12 1.06 6.99
N ASP A 248 14.38 0.07 6.14
CA ASP A 248 14.09 -1.33 6.46
C ASP A 248 14.86 -1.81 7.69
N ALA A 249 16.14 -1.44 7.84
CA ALA A 249 16.94 -1.80 9.00
C ALA A 249 16.37 -1.22 10.30
N TRP A 250 15.96 0.06 10.28
CA TRP A 250 15.36 0.71 11.44
C TRP A 250 14.00 0.11 11.79
N VAL A 251 13.15 -0.17 10.80
CA VAL A 251 11.83 -0.76 11.04
C VAL A 251 11.95 -2.20 11.55
N ILE A 252 12.91 -2.99 11.06
CA ILE A 252 13.19 -4.33 11.61
C ILE A 252 13.60 -4.27 13.07
N GLU A 253 14.45 -3.31 13.45
CA GLU A 253 14.81 -3.11 14.86
C GLU A 253 13.57 -2.82 15.72
N TYR A 254 12.64 -2.02 15.20
CA TYR A 254 11.37 -1.76 15.89
C TYR A 254 10.42 -2.96 15.92
N MET A 255 10.36 -3.76 14.86
CA MET A 255 9.61 -5.03 14.87
C MET A 255 10.19 -6.00 15.92
N ARG A 256 11.52 -6.12 16.01
CA ARG A 256 12.20 -6.94 17.03
C ARG A 256 11.84 -6.50 18.45
N ARG A 257 11.76 -5.19 18.71
CA ARG A 257 11.40 -4.64 20.02
C ARG A 257 9.92 -4.85 20.35
N TRP A 258 9.03 -4.61 19.39
CA TRP A 258 7.59 -4.41 19.66
C TRP A 258 6.67 -5.53 19.16
N ASN A 259 7.07 -6.31 18.15
CA ASN A 259 6.24 -7.37 17.59
C ASN A 259 6.48 -8.70 18.30
N ARG A 260 5.82 -8.90 19.44
CA ARG A 260 5.82 -10.18 20.15
C ARG A 260 4.65 -11.03 19.64
N ASP A 261 3.55 -11.10 20.38
CA ASP A 261 2.39 -11.92 20.01
C ASP A 261 1.53 -11.31 18.89
N ILE A 262 1.61 -9.99 18.71
CA ILE A 262 0.87 -9.21 17.72
C ILE A 262 1.87 -8.33 16.96
N SER A 263 1.68 -8.21 15.64
CA SER A 263 2.43 -7.27 14.81
C SER A 263 1.91 -5.85 15.10
N LEU A 264 2.63 -5.08 15.93
CA LEU A 264 2.35 -3.66 16.16
C LEU A 264 2.92 -2.82 15.02
N VAL A 265 4.15 -3.15 14.61
CA VAL A 265 4.95 -2.43 13.62
C VAL A 265 4.97 -3.21 12.30
N TYR A 266 4.75 -2.50 11.20
CA TYR A 266 4.80 -3.04 9.85
C TYR A 266 5.84 -2.31 9.02
N ASN A 267 6.62 -3.06 8.25
CA ASN A 267 7.47 -2.48 7.21
C ASN A 267 6.79 -2.53 5.84
N THR A 268 7.17 -1.63 4.93
CA THR A 268 6.63 -1.58 3.57
C THR A 268 7.58 -2.20 2.55
N ILE A 269 7.11 -3.20 1.79
CA ILE A 269 7.84 -3.79 0.67
C ILE A 269 7.29 -3.26 -0.66
N GLN A 270 8.18 -2.73 -1.50
CA GLN A 270 7.83 -2.22 -2.84
C GLN A 270 8.09 -3.27 -3.93
N ALA A 271 7.05 -3.95 -4.40
CA ALA A 271 7.13 -5.05 -5.35
C ALA A 271 7.62 -4.67 -6.76
N TYR A 272 7.65 -3.38 -7.12
CA TYR A 272 8.23 -2.94 -8.39
C TYR A 272 9.76 -3.04 -8.44
N LEU A 273 10.43 -3.20 -7.30
CA LEU A 273 11.88 -3.37 -7.22
C LEU A 273 12.23 -4.83 -7.52
N LYS A 274 13.28 -5.03 -8.31
CA LYS A 274 13.82 -6.37 -8.63
C LYS A 274 14.28 -7.13 -7.39
N ASP A 275 14.71 -6.41 -6.35
CA ASP A 275 15.22 -6.97 -5.10
C ASP A 275 14.14 -7.23 -4.03
N SER A 276 12.87 -6.95 -4.34
CA SER A 276 11.76 -7.06 -3.37
C SER A 276 11.58 -8.45 -2.76
N ALA A 277 11.87 -9.51 -3.53
CA ALA A 277 11.83 -10.89 -3.04
C ALA A 277 12.95 -11.19 -2.04
N ALA A 278 14.19 -10.80 -2.33
CA ALA A 278 15.29 -10.99 -1.39
C ALA A 278 15.09 -10.14 -0.12
N ASN A 279 14.54 -8.93 -0.26
CA ASN A 279 14.21 -8.11 0.89
C ASN A 279 13.14 -8.77 1.77
N LEU A 280 12.05 -9.29 1.20
CA LEU A 280 11.04 -10.02 1.96
C LEU A 280 11.64 -11.27 2.63
N ASP A 281 12.51 -11.99 1.94
CA ASP A 281 13.15 -13.19 2.47
C ASP A 281 14.05 -12.88 3.66
N ARG A 282 14.77 -11.76 3.62
CA ARG A 282 15.52 -11.24 4.76
C ARG A 282 14.62 -10.97 5.96
N HIS A 283 13.46 -10.36 5.75
CA HIS A 283 12.49 -10.10 6.82
C HIS A 283 11.94 -11.39 7.43
N ILE A 284 11.52 -12.35 6.61
CA ILE A 284 11.04 -13.67 7.05
C ILE A 284 12.14 -14.40 7.83
N THR A 285 13.37 -14.36 7.32
CA THR A 285 14.52 -15.04 7.94
C THR A 285 14.81 -14.52 9.34
N LEU A 286 14.93 -13.20 9.48
CA LEU A 286 15.20 -12.59 10.79
C LEU A 286 14.05 -12.83 11.77
N ALA A 287 12.80 -12.69 11.32
CA ALA A 287 11.61 -12.94 12.14
C ALA A 287 11.55 -14.38 12.65
N ALA A 288 11.82 -15.35 11.77
CA ALA A 288 11.82 -16.77 12.10
C ALA A 288 12.93 -17.12 13.10
N GLN A 289 14.15 -16.66 12.85
CA GLN A 289 15.33 -16.96 13.67
C GLN A 289 15.26 -16.33 15.06
N GLU A 290 14.72 -15.12 15.16
CA GLU A 290 14.70 -14.33 16.39
C GLU A 290 13.36 -14.40 17.15
N GLY A 291 12.33 -15.00 16.56
CA GLY A 291 11.06 -15.31 17.22
C GLY A 291 10.12 -14.11 17.42
N TRP A 292 10.09 -13.14 16.51
CA TRP A 292 9.15 -12.01 16.53
C TRP A 292 8.13 -12.06 15.39
N SER A 293 6.97 -11.44 15.58
CA SER A 293 5.90 -11.43 14.57
C SER A 293 6.21 -10.47 13.41
N LEU A 294 6.07 -10.95 12.19
CA LEU A 294 6.34 -10.20 10.98
C LEU A 294 5.14 -9.31 10.61
N GLY A 295 5.35 -8.01 10.41
CA GLY A 295 4.34 -7.09 9.87
C GLY A 295 4.78 -6.56 8.51
N ILE A 296 4.03 -6.86 7.44
CA ILE A 296 4.35 -6.39 6.08
C ILE A 296 3.17 -5.66 5.47
N LYS A 297 3.42 -4.42 5.03
CA LYS A 297 2.61 -3.72 4.03
C LYS A 297 3.21 -3.99 2.66
N LEU A 298 2.44 -4.58 1.76
CA LEU A 298 2.87 -4.83 0.40
C LEU A 298 2.26 -3.79 -0.54
N VAL A 299 3.11 -3.08 -1.29
CA VAL A 299 2.73 -2.12 -2.33
C VAL A 299 3.44 -2.46 -3.64
N ARG A 300 2.99 -1.89 -4.77
CA ARG A 300 3.80 -1.91 -6.00
C ARG A 300 4.98 -0.94 -5.86
N GLY A 301 4.69 0.34 -5.68
CA GLY A 301 5.68 1.42 -5.57
C GLY A 301 5.08 2.76 -5.95
N ALA A 302 5.68 3.86 -5.50
CA ALA A 302 5.15 5.22 -5.72
C ALA A 302 6.17 6.20 -6.33
N TYR A 303 7.44 5.82 -6.47
CA TYR A 303 8.53 6.72 -6.86
C TYR A 303 9.14 6.41 -8.24
N ILE A 304 8.43 5.65 -9.09
CA ILE A 304 8.96 5.12 -10.36
C ILE A 304 9.56 6.17 -11.30
N GLU A 305 9.04 7.41 -11.29
CA GLU A 305 9.48 8.50 -12.17
C GLU A 305 10.82 9.13 -11.75
N HIS A 306 11.25 8.94 -10.50
CA HIS A 306 12.44 9.59 -9.92
C HIS A 306 13.51 8.61 -9.44
N GLU A 307 13.35 7.34 -9.79
CA GLU A 307 14.20 6.25 -9.30
C GLU A 307 15.12 5.65 -10.36
N ILE A 308 16.10 4.88 -9.90
CA ILE A 308 17.07 4.21 -10.78
C ILE A 308 16.32 3.10 -11.53
N ARG A 309 16.03 3.36 -12.80
CA ARG A 309 15.17 2.51 -13.64
C ARG A 309 15.64 1.05 -13.71
N THR A 310 16.95 0.80 -13.69
CA THR A 310 17.54 -0.54 -13.80
C THR A 310 17.22 -1.45 -12.62
N LEU A 311 16.92 -0.88 -11.44
CA LEU A 311 16.53 -1.60 -10.23
C LEU A 311 15.03 -1.93 -10.18
N ILE A 312 14.24 -1.38 -11.11
CA ILE A 312 12.80 -1.58 -11.21
C ILE A 312 12.52 -2.62 -12.30
N HIS A 313 11.51 -3.48 -12.11
CA HIS A 313 11.08 -4.45 -13.11
C HIS A 313 10.82 -3.82 -14.49
N ASP A 314 11.06 -4.56 -15.56
CA ASP A 314 11.14 -4.00 -16.91
C ASP A 314 9.77 -3.56 -17.43
N ASN A 315 8.70 -4.23 -17.00
CA ASN A 315 7.33 -3.84 -17.34
C ASN A 315 6.36 -4.02 -16.16
N LYS A 316 5.13 -3.51 -16.35
CA LYS A 316 4.07 -3.58 -15.34
C LYS A 316 3.68 -5.02 -15.00
N SER A 317 3.62 -5.91 -15.99
CA SER A 317 3.25 -7.32 -15.76
C SER A 317 4.27 -8.00 -14.84
N ASP A 318 5.55 -7.71 -15.00
CA ASP A 318 6.61 -8.22 -14.12
C ASP A 318 6.42 -7.72 -12.67
N THR A 319 6.08 -6.45 -12.50
CA THR A 319 5.72 -5.87 -11.18
C THR A 319 4.48 -6.55 -10.59
N ASP A 320 3.45 -6.81 -11.41
CA ASP A 320 2.25 -7.51 -10.96
C ASP A 320 2.56 -8.95 -10.54
N ARG A 321 3.39 -9.68 -11.30
CA ARG A 321 3.83 -11.04 -10.93
C ARG A 321 4.66 -11.04 -9.66
N SER A 322 5.56 -10.08 -9.49
CA SER A 322 6.32 -9.91 -8.25
C SER A 322 5.38 -9.65 -7.07
N TYR A 323 4.46 -8.70 -7.19
CA TYR A 323 3.48 -8.38 -6.15
C TYR A 323 2.63 -9.61 -5.76
N ASP A 324 2.03 -10.30 -6.74
CA ASP A 324 1.19 -11.46 -6.51
C ASP A 324 2.00 -12.62 -5.86
N SER A 325 3.26 -12.82 -6.27
CA SER A 325 4.14 -13.85 -5.72
C SER A 325 4.55 -13.56 -4.28
N LEU A 326 4.86 -12.31 -3.93
CA LEU A 326 5.20 -11.93 -2.55
C LEU A 326 4.00 -12.06 -1.61
N ALA A 327 2.80 -11.70 -2.08
CA ALA A 327 1.57 -11.91 -1.33
C ALA A 327 1.30 -13.41 -1.09
N ASP A 328 1.39 -14.24 -2.14
CA ASP A 328 1.21 -15.69 -2.00
C ASP A 328 2.28 -16.30 -1.08
N LYS A 329 3.54 -15.82 -1.11
CA LYS A 329 4.60 -16.30 -0.23
C LYS A 329 4.23 -16.14 1.25
N LEU A 330 3.72 -14.97 1.64
CA LEU A 330 3.29 -14.68 3.00
C LEU A 330 2.02 -15.46 3.39
N ILE A 331 1.02 -15.50 2.52
CA ILE A 331 -0.25 -16.22 2.77
C ILE A 331 0.00 -17.73 2.88
N SER A 332 0.82 -18.27 1.99
CA SER A 332 1.20 -19.68 1.96
C SER A 332 2.21 -20.07 3.05
N GLN A 333 2.79 -19.08 3.74
CA GLN A 333 3.85 -19.26 4.74
C GLN A 333 5.09 -19.99 4.18
N ASN A 334 5.48 -19.63 2.96
CA ASN A 334 6.60 -20.25 2.27
C ASN A 334 7.93 -19.68 2.78
N MET A 335 8.73 -20.52 3.43
CA MET A 335 10.06 -20.16 3.91
C MET A 335 11.05 -19.96 2.75
N PRO A 336 12.04 -19.04 2.87
CA PRO A 336 13.17 -18.96 1.95
C PRO A 336 13.88 -20.32 1.82
N ILE A 337 14.28 -20.70 0.60
CA ILE A 337 14.84 -22.03 0.30
C ILE A 337 16.15 -22.24 1.06
N GLU A 338 16.98 -21.21 1.10
CA GLU A 338 18.27 -21.19 1.79
C GLU A 338 18.07 -21.47 3.29
N LEU A 339 17.04 -20.87 3.89
CA LEU A 339 16.74 -21.05 5.31
C LEU A 339 16.22 -22.45 5.63
N GLN A 340 15.41 -23.04 4.74
CA GLN A 340 14.94 -24.42 4.89
C GLN A 340 16.11 -25.42 4.90
N THR A 341 17.15 -25.16 4.12
CA THR A 341 18.35 -26.01 4.06
C THR A 341 19.30 -25.78 5.25
N GLN A 342 19.50 -24.54 5.67
CA GLN A 342 20.42 -24.17 6.75
C GLN A 342 19.85 -24.43 8.15
N SER A 343 18.53 -24.35 8.33
CA SER A 343 17.87 -24.54 9.62
C SER A 343 16.62 -25.41 9.48
N PRO A 344 16.79 -26.73 9.22
CA PRO A 344 15.68 -27.66 9.11
C PRO A 344 14.83 -27.66 10.39
N GLY A 345 13.53 -27.44 10.25
CA GLY A 345 12.59 -27.37 11.38
C GLY A 345 12.28 -25.96 11.88
N LEU A 346 12.97 -24.93 11.37
CA LEU A 346 12.58 -23.55 11.64
C LEU A 346 11.20 -23.27 11.01
N GLN A 347 10.27 -22.77 11.81
CA GLN A 347 8.91 -22.51 11.37
C GLN A 347 8.79 -21.12 10.76
N PHE A 348 7.79 -20.95 9.90
CA PHE A 348 7.42 -19.64 9.40
C PHE A 348 6.94 -18.76 10.57
N PRO A 349 7.41 -17.51 10.67
CA PRO A 349 7.06 -16.63 11.78
C PRO A 349 5.57 -16.29 11.71
N ARG A 350 4.95 -16.00 12.86
CA ARG A 350 3.62 -15.37 12.84
C ARG A 350 3.71 -14.10 11.99
N ALA A 351 2.76 -13.91 11.09
CA ALA A 351 2.81 -12.81 10.12
C ALA A 351 1.45 -12.12 9.97
N ALA A 352 1.51 -10.83 9.70
CA ALA A 352 0.39 -10.00 9.31
C ALA A 352 0.70 -9.30 7.98
N LEU A 353 -0.23 -9.41 7.03
CA LEU A 353 -0.09 -8.88 5.68
C LEU A 353 -1.17 -7.83 5.41
N MET A 354 -0.71 -6.60 5.21
CA MET A 354 -1.50 -5.50 4.68
C MET A 354 -1.27 -5.37 3.17
N LEU A 355 -2.24 -5.82 2.38
CA LEU A 355 -2.26 -5.80 0.92
C LEU A 355 -2.76 -4.43 0.42
N ALA A 356 -1.85 -3.52 0.06
CA ALA A 356 -2.20 -2.16 -0.36
C ALA A 356 -2.23 -2.04 -1.90
N THR A 357 -3.43 -2.18 -2.49
CA THR A 357 -3.60 -2.22 -3.95
C THR A 357 -5.01 -1.83 -4.39
N HIS A 358 -5.09 -1.15 -5.53
CA HIS A 358 -6.33 -0.91 -6.29
C HIS A 358 -6.51 -1.85 -7.48
N ASN A 359 -5.66 -2.88 -7.60
CA ASN A 359 -5.79 -3.92 -8.62
C ASN A 359 -6.72 -5.04 -8.09
N ALA A 360 -7.91 -5.14 -8.69
CA ALA A 360 -8.91 -6.14 -8.33
C ALA A 360 -8.39 -7.57 -8.52
N GLU A 361 -7.65 -7.84 -9.60
CA GLU A 361 -7.11 -9.17 -9.90
C GLU A 361 -6.15 -9.66 -8.80
N SER A 362 -5.16 -8.84 -8.43
CA SER A 362 -4.22 -9.16 -7.35
C SER A 362 -4.95 -9.38 -6.02
N THR A 363 -5.95 -8.55 -5.72
CA THR A 363 -6.75 -8.63 -4.49
C THR A 363 -7.53 -9.94 -4.44
N MET A 364 -8.22 -10.28 -5.53
CA MET A 364 -9.02 -11.50 -5.61
C MET A 364 -8.14 -12.75 -5.54
N LYS A 365 -6.97 -12.76 -6.19
CA LYS A 365 -6.00 -13.87 -6.07
C LYS A 365 -5.57 -14.09 -4.62
N ALA A 366 -5.17 -13.02 -3.92
CA ALA A 366 -4.74 -13.10 -2.53
C ALA A 366 -5.87 -13.57 -1.60
N CYS A 367 -7.06 -12.98 -1.71
CA CYS A 367 -8.22 -13.37 -0.92
C CYS A 367 -8.67 -14.82 -1.19
N ALA A 368 -8.67 -15.25 -2.45
CA ALA A 368 -9.01 -16.63 -2.81
C ALA A 368 -8.00 -17.63 -2.23
N ARG A 369 -6.70 -17.31 -2.32
CA ARG A 369 -5.64 -18.14 -1.73
C ARG A 369 -5.77 -18.22 -0.21
N HIS A 370 -6.01 -17.10 0.45
CA HIS A 370 -6.20 -17.02 1.89
C HIS A 370 -7.43 -17.83 2.35
N LYS A 371 -8.59 -17.63 1.70
CA LYS A 371 -9.80 -18.42 1.96
C LYS A 371 -9.57 -19.92 1.75
N ALA A 372 -8.88 -20.32 0.69
CA ALA A 372 -8.58 -21.72 0.42
C ALA A 372 -7.76 -22.37 1.54
N ARG A 373 -6.78 -21.65 2.11
CA ARG A 373 -6.00 -22.15 3.26
C ARG A 373 -6.86 -22.28 4.52
N LEU A 374 -7.70 -21.29 4.81
CA LEU A 374 -8.61 -21.34 5.95
C LEU A 374 -9.56 -22.54 5.88
N VAL A 375 -10.21 -22.75 4.72
CA VAL A 375 -11.12 -23.88 4.49
C VAL A 375 -10.39 -25.22 4.61
N ALA A 376 -9.11 -25.27 4.20
CA ALA A 376 -8.27 -26.46 4.31
C ALA A 376 -7.65 -26.66 5.72
N GLY A 377 -7.92 -25.78 6.69
CA GLY A 377 -7.30 -25.83 8.02
C GLY A 377 -5.78 -25.59 8.01
N GLN A 378 -5.25 -24.97 6.96
CA GLN A 378 -3.83 -24.67 6.83
C GLN A 378 -3.49 -23.33 7.51
N PRO A 379 -2.31 -23.21 8.15
CA PRO A 379 -1.89 -21.96 8.78
C PRO A 379 -1.69 -20.86 7.73
N THR A 380 -2.05 -19.63 8.06
CA THR A 380 -1.93 -18.47 7.16
C THR A 380 -1.65 -17.21 7.98
N CYS A 381 -1.21 -16.14 7.31
CA CYS A 381 -1.06 -14.83 7.95
C CYS A 381 -2.43 -14.16 8.18
N SER A 382 -2.49 -13.12 9.03
CA SER A 382 -3.63 -12.19 8.96
C SER A 382 -3.58 -11.45 7.62
N LEU A 383 -4.74 -11.13 7.07
CA LEU A 383 -4.86 -10.45 5.79
C LEU A 383 -5.77 -9.23 5.92
N GLU A 384 -5.18 -8.06 5.71
CA GLU A 384 -5.89 -6.79 5.59
C GLU A 384 -5.71 -6.27 4.16
N CYS A 385 -6.76 -5.76 3.54
CA CYS A 385 -6.73 -5.17 2.20
C CYS A 385 -6.98 -3.66 2.31
N ALA A 386 -5.96 -2.87 1.99
CA ALA A 386 -6.01 -1.42 2.08
C ALA A 386 -6.13 -0.75 0.73
N GLN A 387 -6.95 0.29 0.69
CA GLN A 387 -7.16 1.12 -0.48
C GLN A 387 -7.19 2.59 -0.08
N VAL A 388 -6.65 3.44 -0.94
CA VAL A 388 -6.81 4.88 -0.81
C VAL A 388 -8.29 5.27 -0.94
N ALA A 389 -8.74 6.20 -0.12
CA ALA A 389 -10.08 6.77 -0.23
C ALA A 389 -10.26 7.54 -1.54
N GLY A 390 -11.46 7.50 -2.10
CA GLY A 390 -11.77 8.13 -3.38
C GLY A 390 -11.28 7.35 -4.61
N MET A 391 -10.78 6.13 -4.42
CA MET A 391 -10.28 5.25 -5.49
C MET A 391 -10.83 3.83 -5.33
N ALA A 392 -11.14 3.19 -6.48
CA ALA A 392 -11.55 1.80 -6.57
C ALA A 392 -12.77 1.45 -5.68
N ASP A 393 -13.81 2.29 -5.63
CA ASP A 393 -14.96 2.10 -4.74
C ASP A 393 -15.67 0.75 -4.95
N GLU A 394 -15.76 0.25 -6.19
CA GLU A 394 -16.30 -1.08 -6.53
C GLU A 394 -15.55 -2.21 -5.79
N LEU A 395 -14.22 -2.22 -5.89
CA LEU A 395 -13.36 -3.20 -5.23
C LEU A 395 -13.44 -3.04 -3.71
N SER A 396 -13.55 -1.80 -3.23
CA SER A 396 -13.65 -1.50 -1.80
C SER A 396 -14.93 -2.09 -1.20
N CYS A 397 -16.05 -1.85 -1.86
CA CYS A 397 -17.33 -2.41 -1.49
C CYS A 397 -17.33 -3.94 -1.60
N GLN A 398 -16.65 -4.51 -2.61
CA GLN A 398 -16.52 -5.95 -2.75
C GLN A 398 -15.76 -6.58 -1.57
N LEU A 399 -14.68 -5.95 -1.11
CA LEU A 399 -13.91 -6.43 0.04
C LEU A 399 -14.75 -6.46 1.32
N ILE A 400 -15.57 -5.42 1.54
CA ILE A 400 -16.52 -5.39 2.66
C ILE A 400 -17.50 -6.57 2.56
N GLN A 401 -18.08 -6.80 1.37
CA GLN A 401 -19.00 -7.92 1.17
C GLN A 401 -18.33 -9.27 1.41
N ASN A 402 -17.11 -9.45 0.92
CA ASN A 402 -16.35 -10.68 1.11
C ASN A 402 -16.05 -10.91 2.59
N TYR A 403 -15.73 -9.85 3.34
CA TYR A 403 -15.57 -9.92 4.80
C TYR A 403 -16.85 -10.36 5.49
N GLU A 404 -17.99 -9.71 5.19
CA GLU A 404 -19.30 -10.04 5.77
C GLU A 404 -19.68 -11.51 5.52
N GLN A 405 -19.45 -12.00 4.30
CA GLN A 405 -19.71 -13.40 3.95
C GLN A 405 -18.77 -14.36 4.68
N CYS A 406 -17.47 -14.07 4.72
CA CYS A 406 -16.50 -14.93 5.39
C CYS A 406 -16.72 -14.94 6.91
N ALA A 407 -17.08 -13.81 7.52
CA ALA A 407 -17.36 -13.71 8.95
C ALA A 407 -18.64 -14.47 9.37
N ALA A 408 -19.58 -14.68 8.44
CA ALA A 408 -20.75 -15.53 8.67
C ALA A 408 -20.43 -17.04 8.56
N GLU A 409 -19.46 -17.41 7.72
CA GLU A 409 -19.09 -18.80 7.43
C GLU A 409 -17.97 -19.34 8.34
N LEU A 410 -17.11 -18.48 8.86
CA LEU A 410 -15.88 -18.83 9.58
C LEU A 410 -15.81 -18.09 10.92
N SER A 411 -14.97 -18.56 11.85
CA SER A 411 -14.73 -17.89 13.14
C SER A 411 -14.29 -16.42 12.95
N GLU A 412 -14.84 -15.52 13.77
CA GLU A 412 -14.48 -14.10 13.81
C GLU A 412 -12.94 -13.92 13.87
N GLY A 413 -12.40 -13.09 12.99
CA GLY A 413 -10.96 -12.77 12.92
C GLY A 413 -10.17 -13.48 11.81
N ALA A 414 -10.74 -14.49 11.14
CA ALA A 414 -10.09 -15.16 10.01
C ALA A 414 -10.34 -14.47 8.66
N ALA A 415 -11.40 -13.69 8.51
CA ALA A 415 -11.78 -13.08 7.24
C ALA A 415 -10.82 -11.94 6.82
N PRO A 416 -10.48 -11.83 5.51
CA PRO A 416 -9.73 -10.68 4.99
C PRO A 416 -10.47 -9.38 5.27
N LYS A 417 -9.82 -8.45 5.97
CA LYS A 417 -10.44 -7.19 6.42
C LYS A 417 -10.28 -6.08 5.39
N ALA A 418 -11.30 -5.24 5.19
CA ALA A 418 -11.23 -4.08 4.31
C ALA A 418 -10.83 -2.81 5.08
N PHE A 419 -9.80 -2.11 4.59
CA PHE A 419 -9.27 -0.88 5.17
C PHE A 419 -9.28 0.28 4.19
N LYS A 420 -9.53 1.50 4.70
CA LYS A 420 -9.35 2.75 3.93
C LYS A 420 -8.23 3.62 4.45
N TYR A 421 -7.35 4.00 3.52
CA TYR A 421 -6.27 4.94 3.75
C TYR A 421 -6.73 6.36 3.46
N LEU A 422 -6.56 7.23 4.44
CA LEU A 422 -6.95 8.63 4.42
C LEU A 422 -5.77 9.51 4.84
N ASN A 423 -5.57 10.60 4.09
CA ASN A 423 -4.72 11.69 4.54
C ASN A 423 -5.53 12.75 5.26
N TRP A 424 -4.92 13.44 6.21
CA TRP A 424 -5.51 14.59 6.88
C TRP A 424 -4.46 15.69 7.10
N GLY A 425 -4.92 16.93 7.23
CA GLY A 425 -4.06 18.11 7.30
C GLY A 425 -4.68 19.28 6.55
N SER A 426 -4.05 20.45 6.57
CA SER A 426 -4.52 21.63 5.84
C SER A 426 -4.63 21.34 4.34
N VAL A 427 -5.37 22.17 3.59
CA VAL A 427 -5.49 21.96 2.14
C VAL A 427 -4.12 22.11 1.48
N SER A 428 -3.32 23.09 1.93
CA SER A 428 -1.95 23.27 1.41
C SER A 428 -1.04 22.10 1.75
N GLU A 429 -1.12 21.57 2.98
CA GLU A 429 -0.32 20.41 3.43
C GLU A 429 -0.64 19.17 2.59
N CYS A 430 -1.92 18.96 2.27
CA CYS A 430 -2.35 17.84 1.42
C CYS A 430 -1.98 18.00 -0.06
N MET A 431 -1.52 19.17 -0.53
CA MET A 431 -1.39 19.38 -1.97
C MET A 431 -0.35 18.49 -2.64
N GLY A 432 0.77 18.21 -1.98
CA GLY A 432 1.80 17.30 -2.52
C GLY A 432 1.24 15.88 -2.70
N TYR A 433 0.47 15.41 -1.71
CA TYR A 433 -0.24 14.13 -1.79
C TYR A 433 -1.28 14.11 -2.92
N LEU A 434 -2.12 15.12 -3.03
CA LEU A 434 -3.17 15.22 -4.05
C LEU A 434 -2.58 15.27 -5.46
N HIS A 435 -1.48 15.99 -5.66
CA HIS A 435 -0.77 16.03 -6.93
C HIS A 435 -0.28 14.63 -7.35
N ARG A 436 0.36 13.88 -6.45
CA ARG A 436 0.80 12.50 -6.73
C ARG A 436 -0.36 11.57 -7.06
N ARG A 437 -1.50 11.71 -6.37
CA ARG A 437 -2.72 10.94 -6.70
C ARG A 437 -3.27 11.30 -8.08
N ALA A 438 -3.24 12.56 -8.48
CA ALA A 438 -3.65 12.96 -9.82
C ALA A 438 -2.74 12.34 -10.91
N VAL A 439 -1.42 12.32 -10.69
CA VAL A 439 -0.45 11.68 -11.59
C VAL A 439 -0.67 10.17 -11.68
N GLU A 440 -0.87 9.48 -10.56
CA GLU A 440 -1.14 8.02 -10.56
C GLU A 440 -2.42 7.69 -11.35
N ASN A 441 -3.47 8.48 -11.16
CA ASN A 441 -4.73 8.27 -11.87
C ASN A 441 -4.64 8.53 -13.37
N ARG A 442 -3.70 9.36 -13.82
CA ARG A 442 -3.39 9.51 -15.25
C ARG A 442 -2.90 8.21 -15.89
N GLY A 443 -2.12 7.40 -15.16
CA GLY A 443 -1.68 6.08 -15.61
C GLY A 443 -2.77 5.00 -15.58
N GLY A 444 -3.90 5.27 -14.91
CA GLY A 444 -5.02 4.35 -14.69
C GLY A 444 -6.29 4.65 -15.48
N VAL A 445 -6.26 5.58 -16.44
CA VAL A 445 -7.45 6.15 -17.12
C VAL A 445 -8.43 5.09 -17.63
N GLU A 446 -7.96 3.97 -18.20
CA GLU A 446 -8.84 2.90 -18.68
C GLU A 446 -9.64 2.25 -17.54
N ARG A 447 -9.00 1.97 -16.40
CA ARG A 447 -9.67 1.47 -15.20
C ARG A 447 -10.68 2.48 -14.67
N THR A 448 -10.30 3.77 -14.66
CA THR A 448 -11.15 4.86 -14.22
C THR A 448 -12.41 5.00 -15.09
N LYS A 449 -12.33 4.70 -16.40
CA LYS A 449 -13.51 4.66 -17.28
C LYS A 449 -14.47 3.53 -16.93
N HIS A 450 -13.96 2.32 -16.68
CA HIS A 450 -14.80 1.20 -16.25
C HIS A 450 -15.55 1.52 -14.95
N MET A 451 -14.84 2.08 -13.96
CA MET A 451 -15.44 2.55 -12.71
C MET A 451 -16.52 3.62 -12.94
N ALA A 452 -16.24 4.62 -13.80
CA ALA A 452 -17.21 5.68 -14.09
C ALA A 452 -18.52 5.10 -14.67
N ASN A 453 -18.40 4.11 -15.56
CA ASN A 453 -19.56 3.41 -16.12
C ASN A 453 -20.33 2.64 -15.04
N ALA A 454 -19.65 1.87 -14.19
CA ALA A 454 -20.30 1.12 -13.11
C ALA A 454 -21.05 2.02 -12.12
N LEU A 455 -20.44 3.14 -11.73
CA LEU A 455 -21.08 4.18 -10.89
C LEU A 455 -22.29 4.82 -11.59
N GLY A 456 -22.17 5.10 -12.89
CA GLY A 456 -23.23 5.66 -13.72
C GLY A 456 -24.42 4.71 -13.86
N GLU A 457 -24.17 3.41 -14.06
CA GLU A 457 -25.20 2.37 -14.13
C GLU A 457 -25.97 2.26 -12.81
N GLU A 458 -25.28 2.30 -11.67
CA GLU A 458 -25.94 2.27 -10.35
C GLU A 458 -26.75 3.55 -10.09
N LEU A 459 -26.27 4.73 -10.50
CA LEU A 459 -27.04 5.97 -10.45
C LEU A 459 -28.30 5.88 -11.30
N TRP A 460 -28.17 5.38 -12.54
CA TRP A 460 -29.30 5.18 -13.45
C TRP A 460 -30.30 4.18 -12.89
N ARG A 461 -29.85 3.08 -12.29
CA ARG A 461 -30.71 2.09 -11.62
C ARG A 461 -31.51 2.72 -10.48
N ARG A 462 -30.88 3.55 -9.64
CA ARG A 462 -31.58 4.28 -8.56
C ARG A 462 -32.60 5.28 -9.09
N PHE A 463 -32.28 5.96 -10.20
CA PHE A 463 -33.18 6.91 -10.86
C PHE A 463 -34.39 6.21 -11.49
N SER A 464 -34.16 5.19 -12.30
CA SER A 464 -35.20 4.41 -12.99
C SER A 464 -36.11 3.61 -12.04
N ALA A 465 -35.58 3.10 -10.93
CA ALA A 465 -36.40 2.47 -9.89
C ALA A 465 -37.31 3.50 -9.18
N ARG A 466 -36.85 4.75 -9.02
CA ARG A 466 -37.66 5.85 -8.47
C ARG A 466 -38.72 6.35 -9.45
N SER A 467 -38.42 6.41 -10.75
CA SER A 467 -39.41 6.80 -11.76
C SER A 467 -40.53 5.75 -11.90
N TRP A 468 -40.21 4.45 -11.76
CA TRP A 468 -41.22 3.39 -11.74
C TRP A 468 -42.17 3.43 -10.53
N ILE A 469 -41.69 3.86 -9.37
CA ILE A 469 -42.52 4.04 -8.16
C ILE A 469 -43.32 5.36 -8.21
N GLY A 470 -42.83 6.35 -8.96
CA GLY A 470 -43.52 7.63 -9.21
C GLY A 470 -44.72 7.54 -10.16
N ASP A 471 -44.68 6.63 -11.14
CA ASP A 471 -45.74 6.52 -12.16
C ASP A 471 -46.90 5.58 -11.78
N TRP A 472 -46.75 4.73 -10.74
CA TRP A 472 -47.82 3.85 -10.27
C TRP A 472 -48.75 4.44 -9.20
N ASN A 473 -48.35 5.55 -8.55
CA ASN A 473 -49.18 6.22 -7.54
C ASN A 473 -50.03 7.38 -8.08
N ILE A 474 -49.96 7.70 -9.38
CA ILE A 474 -50.80 8.75 -10.00
C ILE A 474 -51.94 8.17 -10.87
N LEU A 475 -51.93 6.87 -11.20
CA LEU A 475 -52.95 6.24 -12.06
C LEU A 475 -53.96 5.33 -11.34
N ARG A 476 -53.98 5.30 -10.00
CA ARG A 476 -54.99 4.54 -9.22
C ARG A 476 -56.10 5.37 -8.56
N PHE A 477 -56.20 6.67 -8.88
CA PHE A 477 -57.26 7.54 -8.33
C PHE A 477 -58.35 7.99 -9.31
N TYR A 478 -58.40 7.45 -10.54
CA TYR A 478 -59.51 7.67 -11.46
C TYR A 478 -59.98 6.35 -12.10
N ARG A 479 -60.73 5.56 -11.33
CA ARG A 479 -61.75 4.63 -11.82
C ARG A 479 -62.74 4.37 -10.68
N LYS A 480 -63.72 5.26 -10.58
CA LYS A 480 -65.05 4.96 -10.04
C LYS A 480 -65.97 4.74 -11.22
#